data_AF-A0AAJ1XBH1-F1
#
_entry.id   AF-A0AAJ1XBH1-F1
#
_cell.length_a   1.000
_cell.length_b   1.000
_cell.length_c   1.000
_cell.angle_alpha   90.00
_cell.angle_beta   90.00
_cell.angle_gamma   90.00
#
_symmetry.space_group_name_H-M   'P 1'
#
loop_
_entity.id
_entity.type
_entity.pdbx_description
1 polymer ?
#
loop_
_entity_poly.entity_id
_entity_poly.type
_entity_poly.pdbx_seq_one_letter_code
_entity_poly.pdbx_strand_id
1 'polypeptide(L)'
;MMGRNDNCFCGSGKKRKKCHSYISEDSYIESLYKLYHEIEIIKRDHQYPLEHPCKKGCHECCYDFFSITMLEFEAVLASLKRNGMNYTREIFNIALEYNAFLEKNDPELYNYFERDLTGNDFEEEFYFQRRLYNDRPARLSFPCPLINKESKSCSVYEDRPFICRTHGNTFNTSTNLYKNNSPTCEYIVDSRDNANYTPEVKDEFYTKMMELNKLVQGEMRSFLLQYPIFYWFKLYKDKNEKYNRDMYESLVPAYFYKKVDSLQPIDIR
;
A
#
# COMPACT_ATOMS: atom_id res chain seq x y z
N MET A 1 25.02 -11.48 -1.26
CA MET A 1 24.14 -12.03 -2.31
C MET A 1 23.36 -13.21 -1.74
N MET A 2 22.03 -13.19 -1.84
CA MET A 2 21.19 -14.33 -1.44
C MET A 2 21.18 -15.40 -2.54
N GLY A 3 21.65 -16.61 -2.22
CA GLY A 3 21.70 -17.74 -3.13
C GLY A 3 20.31 -18.30 -3.47
N ARG A 4 20.19 -18.95 -4.64
CA ARG A 4 18.92 -19.58 -5.10
C ARG A 4 18.33 -20.62 -4.14
N ASN A 5 19.17 -21.20 -3.28
CA ASN A 5 18.80 -22.21 -2.31
C ASN A 5 18.44 -21.64 -0.93
N ASP A 6 18.66 -20.35 -0.71
CA ASP A 6 18.36 -19.67 0.55
C ASP A 6 16.84 -19.45 0.67
N ASN A 7 16.40 -19.18 1.91
CA ASN A 7 15.01 -18.81 2.17
C ASN A 7 14.65 -17.55 1.39
N CYS A 8 13.42 -17.50 0.88
CA CYS A 8 12.97 -16.37 0.08
C CYS A 8 12.83 -15.11 0.96
N PHE A 9 13.22 -13.97 0.39
CA PHE A 9 13.18 -12.65 1.04
C PHE A 9 11.76 -12.21 1.49
N CYS A 10 10.70 -12.83 0.96
CA CYS A 10 9.31 -12.51 1.32
C CYS A 10 8.84 -13.16 2.63
N GLY A 11 9.71 -13.90 3.33
CA GLY A 11 9.37 -14.54 4.60
C GLY A 11 8.51 -15.81 4.51
N SER A 12 8.26 -16.35 3.31
CA SER A 12 7.38 -17.52 3.12
C SER A 12 7.93 -18.85 3.63
N GLY A 13 9.20 -18.89 4.09
CA GLY A 13 9.91 -20.11 4.45
C GLY A 13 10.26 -21.02 3.25
N LYS A 14 9.82 -20.69 2.03
CA LYS A 14 10.17 -21.42 0.81
C LYS A 14 11.56 -20.98 0.32
N LYS A 15 12.27 -21.88 -0.37
CA LYS A 15 13.52 -21.51 -1.08
C LYS A 15 13.23 -20.48 -2.17
N ARG A 16 14.12 -19.50 -2.38
CA ARG A 16 13.96 -18.43 -3.40
C ARG A 16 13.60 -19.00 -4.77
N LYS A 17 14.28 -20.05 -5.22
CA LYS A 17 14.01 -20.73 -6.51
C LYS A 17 12.61 -21.33 -6.66
N LYS A 18 11.87 -21.51 -5.56
CA LYS A 18 10.50 -22.07 -5.52
C LYS A 18 9.43 -21.04 -5.14
N CYS A 19 9.81 -19.80 -4.88
CA CYS A 19 8.88 -18.75 -4.44
C CYS A 19 8.93 -17.55 -5.39
N HIS A 20 10.10 -16.91 -5.50
CA HIS A 20 10.32 -15.71 -6.30
C HIS A 20 11.59 -15.88 -7.15
N SER A 21 11.58 -16.88 -8.02
CA SER A 21 12.72 -17.21 -8.90
C SER A 21 12.94 -16.18 -10.01
N TYR A 22 11.89 -15.43 -10.36
CA TYR A 22 11.86 -14.45 -11.44
C TYR A 22 12.13 -13.01 -10.97
N ILE A 23 12.28 -12.80 -9.65
CA ILE A 23 12.56 -11.49 -9.08
C ILE A 23 14.08 -11.28 -8.97
N SER A 24 14.55 -10.24 -9.67
CA SER A 24 15.94 -9.78 -9.64
C SER A 24 16.35 -9.35 -8.23
N GLU A 25 17.61 -9.64 -7.87
CA GLU A 25 18.22 -9.14 -6.64
C GLU A 25 18.32 -7.61 -6.68
N ASP A 26 18.06 -6.98 -5.54
CA ASP A 26 18.03 -5.53 -5.31
C ASP A 26 17.01 -4.79 -6.18
N SER A 27 15.95 -5.50 -6.59
CA SER A 27 14.81 -4.87 -7.26
C SER A 27 13.91 -4.11 -6.28
N TYR A 28 13.10 -3.20 -6.81
CA TYR A 28 12.09 -2.48 -6.02
C TYR A 28 11.16 -3.45 -5.28
N ILE A 29 10.67 -4.49 -5.95
CA ILE A 29 9.76 -5.46 -5.32
C ILE A 29 10.46 -6.34 -4.28
N GLU A 30 11.72 -6.72 -4.50
CA GLU A 30 12.50 -7.46 -3.49
C GLU A 30 12.67 -6.61 -2.24
N SER A 31 13.01 -5.33 -2.42
CA SER A 31 13.19 -4.36 -1.33
C SER A 31 11.90 -4.12 -0.56
N LEU A 32 10.76 -3.99 -1.25
CA LEU A 32 9.44 -3.89 -0.61
C LEU A 32 9.14 -5.13 0.23
N TYR A 33 9.32 -6.33 -0.32
CA TYR A 33 9.03 -7.56 0.41
C TYR A 33 9.98 -7.80 1.59
N LYS A 34 11.26 -7.41 1.49
CA LYS A 34 12.20 -7.42 2.63
C LYS A 34 11.70 -6.50 3.75
N LEU A 35 11.29 -5.27 3.41
CA LEU A 35 10.73 -4.32 4.35
C LEU A 35 9.47 -4.87 5.05
N TYR A 36 8.56 -5.45 4.27
CA TYR A 36 7.36 -6.10 4.82
C TYR A 36 7.71 -7.24 5.76
N HIS A 37 8.66 -8.09 5.37
CA HIS A 37 9.09 -9.20 6.19
C HIS A 37 9.69 -8.75 7.52
N GLU A 38 10.52 -7.69 7.50
CA GLU A 38 11.09 -7.09 8.71
C GLU A 38 9.99 -6.61 9.68
N ILE A 39 8.95 -5.94 9.17
CA ILE A 39 7.80 -5.51 9.99
C ILE A 39 7.06 -6.72 10.59
N GLU A 40 6.81 -7.77 9.80
CA GLU A 40 6.12 -8.96 10.34
C GLU A 40 6.96 -9.73 11.36
N ILE A 41 8.30 -9.71 11.27
CA ILE A 41 9.19 -10.26 12.31
C ILE A 41 9.04 -9.46 13.60
N ILE A 42 9.13 -8.13 13.54
CA ILE A 42 8.97 -7.26 14.71
C ILE A 42 7.64 -7.53 15.40
N LYS A 43 6.55 -7.66 14.64
CA LYS A 43 5.23 -7.96 15.17
C LYS A 43 5.14 -9.36 15.77
N ARG A 44 5.67 -10.38 15.08
CA ARG A 44 5.63 -11.76 15.57
C ARG A 44 6.42 -11.93 16.87
N ASP A 45 7.56 -11.26 16.98
CA ASP A 45 8.46 -11.38 18.12
C ASP A 45 8.00 -10.50 19.31
N HIS A 46 7.05 -9.58 19.07
CA HIS A 46 6.37 -8.79 20.10
C HIS A 46 5.24 -9.56 20.78
N GLN A 47 5.19 -9.50 22.11
CA GLN A 47 4.12 -10.09 22.89
C GLN A 47 2.92 -9.14 22.97
N TYR A 48 1.98 -9.27 22.03
CA TYR A 48 0.71 -8.55 22.10
C TYR A 48 -0.16 -9.06 23.26
N PRO A 49 -0.92 -8.17 23.93
CA PRO A 49 -2.05 -8.60 24.73
C PRO A 49 -3.02 -9.41 23.89
N LEU A 50 -3.52 -10.54 24.42
CA LEU A 50 -4.47 -11.42 23.73
C LEU A 50 -5.75 -10.67 23.28
N GLU A 51 -6.10 -9.60 23.98
CA GLU A 51 -7.31 -8.80 23.77
C GLU A 51 -7.11 -7.59 22.86
N HIS A 52 -5.90 -7.40 22.29
CA HIS A 52 -5.65 -6.25 21.41
C HIS A 52 -6.64 -6.23 20.22
N PRO A 53 -7.35 -5.11 19.96
CA PRO A 53 -8.44 -5.06 18.99
C PRO A 53 -7.96 -5.22 17.55
N CYS A 54 -6.77 -4.72 17.22
CA CYS A 54 -6.17 -4.90 15.90
C CYS A 54 -5.49 -6.27 15.80
N LYS A 55 -6.19 -7.24 15.19
CA LYS A 55 -5.69 -8.58 14.86
C LYS A 55 -6.24 -9.05 13.52
N LYS A 56 -5.68 -10.14 12.97
CA LYS A 56 -6.18 -10.75 11.72
C LYS A 56 -7.70 -11.01 11.85
N GLY A 57 -8.48 -10.51 10.89
CA GLY A 57 -9.95 -10.56 10.90
C GLY A 57 -10.63 -9.25 11.32
N CYS A 58 -9.91 -8.34 11.99
CA CYS A 58 -10.35 -6.95 12.15
C CYS A 58 -10.28 -6.24 10.80
N HIS A 59 -11.31 -5.44 10.49
CA HIS A 59 -11.45 -4.76 9.21
C HIS A 59 -11.85 -3.30 9.34
N GLU A 60 -11.76 -2.70 10.53
CA GLU A 60 -12.13 -1.30 10.73
C GLU A 60 -11.34 -0.37 9.80
N CYS A 61 -10.02 -0.55 9.76
CA CYS A 61 -9.17 0.27 8.91
C CYS A 61 -9.42 0.06 7.41
N CYS A 62 -10.17 -0.98 7.01
CA CYS A 62 -10.57 -1.16 5.61
C CYS A 62 -11.61 -0.12 5.16
N TYR A 63 -12.20 0.65 6.06
CA TYR A 63 -13.05 1.79 5.72
C TYR A 63 -12.29 3.13 5.77
N ASP A 64 -10.97 3.12 5.92
CA ASP A 64 -10.18 4.35 5.89
C ASP A 64 -9.62 4.64 4.49
N PHE A 65 -9.28 5.92 4.26
CA PHE A 65 -8.62 6.38 3.05
C PHE A 65 -7.10 6.23 3.17
N PHE A 66 -6.58 5.02 2.91
CA PHE A 66 -5.13 4.81 2.86
C PHE A 66 -4.59 4.92 1.44
N SER A 67 -3.79 5.97 1.21
CA SER A 67 -2.94 6.08 0.02
C SER A 67 -1.83 5.05 0.05
N ILE A 68 -1.63 4.39 -1.08
CA ILE A 68 -0.53 3.45 -1.31
C ILE A 68 0.22 3.85 -2.57
N THR A 69 1.46 3.41 -2.69
CA THR A 69 2.30 3.64 -3.87
C THR A 69 1.88 2.74 -5.04
N MET A 70 2.30 3.11 -6.25
CA MET A 70 2.16 2.24 -7.43
C MET A 70 2.84 0.89 -7.21
N LEU A 71 4.01 0.85 -6.56
CA LEU A 71 4.74 -0.38 -6.24
C LEU A 71 3.92 -1.35 -5.39
N GLU A 72 3.22 -0.82 -4.39
CA GLU A 72 2.37 -1.62 -3.51
C GLU A 72 1.12 -2.12 -4.23
N PHE A 73 0.51 -1.28 -5.06
CA PHE A 73 -0.66 -1.69 -5.85
C PHE A 73 -0.31 -2.80 -6.84
N GLU A 74 0.87 -2.71 -7.44
CA GLU A 74 1.43 -3.74 -8.29
C GLU A 74 1.62 -5.08 -7.54
N ALA A 75 2.13 -5.05 -6.30
CA ALA A 75 2.19 -6.25 -5.45
C ALA A 75 0.78 -6.84 -5.17
N VAL A 76 -0.21 -5.98 -4.93
CA VAL A 76 -1.63 -6.37 -4.78
C VAL A 76 -2.15 -7.02 -6.07
N LEU A 77 -1.91 -6.41 -7.24
CA LEU A 77 -2.34 -6.92 -8.54
C LEU A 77 -1.72 -8.30 -8.84
N ALA A 78 -0.45 -8.49 -8.49
CA ALA A 78 0.20 -9.79 -8.59
C ALA A 78 -0.48 -10.84 -7.70
N SER A 79 -0.94 -10.46 -6.51
CA SER A 79 -1.70 -11.33 -5.60
C SER A 79 -3.09 -11.68 -6.15
N LEU A 80 -3.82 -10.70 -6.69
CA LEU A 80 -5.12 -10.92 -7.34
C LEU A 80 -5.01 -11.91 -8.52
N LYS A 81 -4.01 -11.75 -9.38
CA LYS A 81 -3.75 -12.66 -10.51
C LYS A 81 -3.49 -14.10 -10.07
N ARG A 82 -2.82 -14.31 -8.92
CA ARG A 82 -2.62 -15.66 -8.34
C ARG A 82 -3.93 -16.30 -7.89
N ASN A 83 -4.93 -15.49 -7.50
CA ASN A 83 -6.27 -15.95 -7.14
C ASN A 83 -7.19 -16.18 -8.35
N GLY A 84 -6.74 -15.85 -9.56
CA GLY A 84 -7.43 -16.12 -10.82
C GLY A 84 -8.10 -14.90 -11.46
N MET A 85 -8.30 -14.97 -12.78
CA MET A 85 -8.77 -13.83 -13.58
C MET A 85 -10.23 -13.44 -13.28
N ASN A 86 -11.11 -14.41 -12.99
CA ASN A 86 -12.49 -14.11 -12.63
C ASN A 86 -12.57 -13.35 -11.30
N TYR A 87 -11.77 -13.77 -10.33
CA TYR A 87 -11.65 -13.10 -9.04
C TYR A 87 -11.07 -11.68 -9.21
N THR A 88 -10.00 -11.55 -10.01
CA THR A 88 -9.39 -10.25 -10.32
C THR A 88 -10.41 -9.30 -10.94
N ARG A 89 -11.21 -9.79 -11.91
CA ARG A 89 -12.29 -9.02 -12.54
C ARG A 89 -13.35 -8.54 -11.56
N GLU A 90 -13.76 -9.42 -10.64
CA GLU A 90 -14.73 -9.06 -9.60
C GLU A 90 -14.23 -7.91 -8.72
N ILE A 91 -12.97 -7.99 -8.26
CA ILE A 91 -12.38 -6.94 -7.43
C ILE A 91 -12.26 -5.61 -8.19
N PHE A 92 -11.88 -5.64 -9.47
CA PHE A 92 -11.87 -4.43 -10.31
C PHE A 92 -13.28 -3.83 -10.43
N ASN A 93 -14.30 -4.64 -10.72
CA ASN A 93 -15.67 -4.14 -10.83
C ASN A 93 -16.14 -3.47 -9.53
N ILE A 94 -15.89 -4.10 -8.37
CA ILE A 94 -16.21 -3.51 -7.06
C ILE A 94 -15.50 -2.16 -6.86
N ALA A 95 -14.20 -2.10 -7.16
CA ALA A 95 -13.45 -0.86 -7.03
C ALA A 95 -13.97 0.24 -7.97
N LEU A 96 -14.35 -0.10 -9.19
CA LEU A 96 -14.92 0.85 -10.15
C LEU A 96 -16.31 1.34 -9.73
N GLU A 97 -17.14 0.47 -9.16
CA GLU A 97 -18.42 0.86 -8.54
C GLU A 97 -18.19 1.84 -7.39
N TYR A 98 -17.16 1.64 -6.56
CA TYR A 98 -16.80 2.57 -5.49
C TYR A 98 -16.31 3.92 -6.02
N ASN A 99 -15.53 3.94 -7.11
CA ASN A 99 -15.13 5.19 -7.76
C ASN A 99 -16.34 5.96 -8.31
N ALA A 100 -17.26 5.27 -9.01
CA ALA A 100 -18.49 5.89 -9.51
C ALA A 100 -19.41 6.37 -8.36
N PHE A 101 -19.47 5.63 -7.26
CA PHE A 101 -20.15 6.06 -6.05
C PHE A 101 -19.52 7.33 -5.47
N LEU A 102 -18.19 7.38 -5.39
CA LEU A 102 -17.47 8.54 -4.86
C LEU A 102 -17.67 9.78 -5.74
N GLU A 103 -17.53 9.64 -7.05
CA GLU A 103 -17.78 10.72 -8.03
C GLU A 103 -19.16 11.35 -7.83
N LYS A 104 -20.18 10.53 -7.55
CA LYS A 104 -21.55 11.00 -7.35
C LYS A 104 -21.78 11.62 -5.96
N ASN A 105 -21.24 11.02 -4.90
CA ASN A 105 -21.62 11.34 -3.52
C ASN A 105 -20.61 12.25 -2.79
N ASP A 106 -19.37 12.31 -3.26
CA ASP A 106 -18.31 13.19 -2.77
C ASP A 106 -17.44 13.68 -3.94
N PRO A 107 -18.03 14.49 -4.85
CA PRO A 107 -17.33 14.97 -6.05
C PRO A 107 -16.11 15.82 -5.72
N GLU A 108 -16.07 16.46 -4.54
CA GLU A 108 -14.89 17.21 -4.11
C GLU A 108 -13.70 16.27 -3.89
N LEU A 109 -13.89 15.15 -3.18
CA LEU A 109 -12.84 14.15 -2.99
C LEU A 109 -12.48 13.42 -4.28
N TYR A 110 -13.47 13.14 -5.12
CA TYR A 110 -13.20 12.52 -6.41
C TYR A 110 -12.35 13.43 -7.31
N ASN A 111 -12.74 14.69 -7.46
CA ASN A 111 -11.98 15.68 -8.24
C ASN A 111 -10.59 15.91 -7.67
N TYR A 112 -10.42 15.72 -6.36
CA TYR A 112 -9.13 15.78 -5.71
C TYR A 112 -8.17 14.69 -6.24
N PHE A 113 -8.65 13.47 -6.47
CA PHE A 113 -7.85 12.39 -7.06
C PHE A 113 -7.58 12.58 -8.55
N GLU A 114 -8.50 13.21 -9.29
CA GLU A 114 -8.34 13.50 -10.72
C GLU A 114 -7.31 14.62 -11.02
N ARG A 115 -6.75 15.28 -10.01
CA ARG A 115 -5.74 16.32 -10.22
C ARG A 115 -4.45 15.71 -10.80
N ASP A 116 -4.03 16.21 -11.96
CA ASP A 116 -2.70 15.92 -12.48
C ASP A 116 -1.67 16.67 -11.63
N LEU A 117 -0.87 15.91 -10.88
CA LEU A 117 0.25 16.41 -10.10
C LEU A 117 1.60 16.03 -10.70
N THR A 118 1.60 15.51 -11.93
CA THR A 118 2.82 15.08 -12.62
C THR A 118 3.77 16.26 -12.79
N GLY A 119 4.97 16.16 -12.22
CA GLY A 119 6.00 17.19 -12.34
C GLY A 119 5.92 18.32 -11.32
N ASN A 120 4.99 18.26 -10.36
CA ASN A 120 5.03 19.15 -9.19
C ASN A 120 6.25 18.82 -8.30
N ASP A 121 6.65 19.81 -7.50
CA ASP A 121 7.71 19.59 -6.52
C ASP A 121 7.24 18.70 -5.36
N PHE A 122 8.21 18.22 -4.59
CA PHE A 122 7.96 17.36 -3.44
C PHE A 122 7.06 18.00 -2.38
N GLU A 123 7.16 19.31 -2.17
CA GLU A 123 6.38 19.98 -1.13
C GLU A 123 4.89 19.98 -1.48
N GLU A 124 4.54 20.29 -2.72
CA GLU A 124 3.13 20.28 -3.15
C GLU A 124 2.49 18.88 -3.05
N GLU A 125 3.22 17.84 -3.43
CA GLU A 125 2.75 16.45 -3.28
C GLU A 125 2.64 16.06 -1.80
N PHE A 126 3.61 16.45 -0.97
CA PHE A 126 3.57 16.19 0.47
C PHE A 126 2.38 16.89 1.14
N TYR A 127 2.13 18.16 0.83
CA TYR A 127 0.98 18.90 1.33
C TYR A 127 -0.34 18.31 0.82
N PHE A 128 -0.38 17.83 -0.43
CA PHE A 128 -1.51 17.10 -0.97
C PHE A 128 -1.80 15.86 -0.09
N GLN A 129 -0.85 14.92 0.02
CA GLN A 129 -1.05 13.72 0.84
C GLN A 129 -1.43 14.07 2.29
N ARG A 130 -0.79 15.07 2.89
CA ARG A 130 -1.09 15.50 4.26
C ARG A 130 -2.52 16.02 4.42
N ARG A 131 -3.05 16.75 3.45
CA ARG A 131 -4.45 17.22 3.46
C ARG A 131 -5.45 16.08 3.33
N LEU A 132 -5.17 15.08 2.49
CA LEU A 132 -6.00 13.86 2.43
C LEU A 132 -6.17 13.20 3.80
N TYR A 133 -5.06 13.07 4.53
CA TYR A 133 -5.06 12.34 5.81
C TYR A 133 -5.54 13.17 7.01
N ASN A 134 -5.28 14.47 7.05
CA ASN A 134 -5.55 15.28 8.24
C ASN A 134 -6.88 16.06 8.17
N ASP A 135 -7.32 16.46 6.98
CA ASP A 135 -8.46 17.39 6.85
C ASP A 135 -9.81 16.66 6.72
N ARG A 136 -9.81 15.34 6.51
CA ARG A 136 -11.02 14.52 6.42
C ARG A 136 -11.01 13.37 7.43
N PRO A 137 -11.60 13.56 8.62
CA PRO A 137 -11.78 12.48 9.59
C PRO A 137 -12.92 11.50 9.25
N ALA A 138 -13.55 11.62 8.07
CA ALA A 138 -14.64 10.75 7.69
C ALA A 138 -14.10 9.43 7.11
N ARG A 139 -14.53 8.31 7.67
CA ARG A 139 -14.35 6.98 7.09
C ARG A 139 -15.14 6.91 5.77
N LEU A 140 -14.66 6.09 4.84
CA LEU A 140 -15.42 5.70 3.66
C LEU A 140 -16.74 5.05 4.06
N SER A 141 -17.80 5.33 3.29
CA SER A 141 -19.07 4.61 3.43
C SER A 141 -19.05 3.20 2.84
N PHE A 142 -17.96 2.85 2.15
CA PHE A 142 -17.71 1.54 1.55
C PHE A 142 -16.36 0.98 2.03
N PRO A 143 -16.21 -0.34 2.14
CA PRO A 143 -14.94 -0.93 2.56
C PRO A 143 -13.93 -0.96 1.39
N CYS A 144 -12.68 -1.25 1.71
CA CYS A 144 -11.64 -1.57 0.73
C CYS A 144 -12.12 -2.71 -0.19
N PRO A 145 -11.93 -2.62 -1.51
CA PRO A 145 -12.39 -3.63 -2.47
C PRO A 145 -11.76 -5.02 -2.23
N LEU A 146 -10.66 -5.08 -1.48
CA LEU A 146 -9.96 -6.32 -1.16
C LEU A 146 -10.57 -7.07 0.04
N ILE A 147 -11.62 -6.57 0.67
CA ILE A 147 -12.31 -7.29 1.75
C ILE A 147 -13.18 -8.41 1.15
N ASN A 148 -13.05 -9.62 1.68
CA ASN A 148 -14.01 -10.67 1.37
C ASN A 148 -15.34 -10.37 2.10
N LYS A 149 -16.44 -10.34 1.35
CA LYS A 149 -17.76 -9.96 1.88
C LYS A 149 -18.28 -10.93 2.95
N GLU A 150 -17.94 -12.21 2.85
CA GLU A 150 -18.40 -13.29 3.73
C GLU A 150 -17.49 -13.42 4.95
N SER A 151 -16.18 -13.63 4.75
CA SER A 151 -15.24 -13.87 5.84
C SER A 151 -14.79 -12.58 6.56
N LYS A 152 -15.11 -11.41 6.01
CA LYS A 152 -14.67 -10.09 6.48
C LYS A 152 -13.16 -9.94 6.59
N SER A 153 -12.40 -10.78 5.89
CA SER A 153 -10.94 -10.77 5.87
C SER A 153 -10.39 -10.22 4.56
N CYS A 154 -9.25 -9.55 4.60
CA CYS A 154 -8.53 -9.13 3.39
C CYS A 154 -8.12 -10.36 2.56
N SER A 155 -8.49 -10.38 1.29
CA SER A 155 -8.17 -11.48 0.36
C SER A 155 -6.71 -11.54 -0.05
N VAL A 156 -5.99 -10.43 0.10
CA VAL A 156 -4.55 -10.31 -0.19
C VAL A 156 -3.77 -10.01 1.09
N TYR A 157 -4.22 -10.55 2.25
CA TYR A 157 -3.66 -10.21 3.57
C TYR A 157 -2.14 -10.30 3.62
N GLU A 158 -1.54 -11.33 3.01
CA GLU A 158 -0.07 -11.51 3.00
C GLU A 158 0.68 -10.50 2.11
N ASP A 159 0.00 -9.92 1.12
CA ASP A 159 0.52 -8.89 0.21
C ASP A 159 -0.02 -7.48 0.55
N ARG A 160 -0.60 -7.30 1.74
CA ARG A 160 -1.18 -6.01 2.15
C ARG A 160 -0.14 -4.89 2.13
N PRO A 161 -0.53 -3.66 1.77
CA PRO A 161 0.34 -2.47 1.74
C PRO A 161 1.00 -2.14 3.08
N PHE A 162 2.08 -1.35 3.05
CA PHE A 162 2.86 -0.89 4.20
C PHE A 162 1.97 -0.30 5.28
N ILE A 163 1.10 0.64 4.91
CA ILE A 163 0.18 1.30 5.84
C ILE A 163 -0.74 0.30 6.55
N CYS A 164 -1.21 -0.75 5.84
CA CYS A 164 -2.02 -1.82 6.44
C CYS A 164 -1.21 -2.74 7.39
N ARG A 165 0.13 -2.71 7.32
CA ARG A 165 1.01 -3.47 8.22
C ARG A 165 1.40 -2.71 9.47
N THR A 166 1.29 -1.39 9.44
CA THR A 166 1.72 -0.50 10.53
C THR A 166 0.56 0.17 11.26
N HIS A 167 -0.56 0.42 10.58
CA HIS A 167 -1.70 1.14 11.16
C HIS A 167 -2.41 0.30 12.23
N GLY A 168 -2.52 0.87 13.44
CA GLY A 168 -3.24 0.30 14.59
C GLY A 168 -2.58 -0.89 15.29
N ASN A 169 -1.62 -1.57 14.66
CA ASN A 169 -0.92 -2.73 15.23
C ASN A 169 0.58 -2.50 15.46
N THR A 170 1.06 -1.29 15.18
CA THR A 170 2.42 -0.82 15.51
C THR A 170 2.33 0.63 15.96
N PHE A 171 3.41 1.16 16.52
CA PHE A 171 3.56 2.60 16.71
C PHE A 171 4.88 3.11 16.14
N ASN A 172 4.96 4.42 15.92
CA ASN A 172 6.18 5.07 15.50
C ASN A 172 6.38 6.34 16.34
N THR A 173 7.54 6.48 16.97
CA THR A 173 7.84 7.55 17.94
C THR A 173 7.70 8.95 17.33
N SER A 174 8.13 9.14 16.09
CA SER A 174 8.11 10.45 15.43
C SER A 174 6.73 10.86 14.91
N THR A 175 5.81 9.92 14.68
CA THR A 175 4.47 10.18 14.15
C THR A 175 3.34 10.01 15.18
N ASN A 176 3.51 9.17 16.20
CA ASN A 176 2.45 8.86 17.18
C ASN A 176 2.60 9.59 18.51
N LEU A 177 3.80 9.96 18.99
CA LEU A 177 3.93 10.70 20.26
C LEU A 177 3.46 12.16 20.14
N TYR A 178 3.52 12.72 18.93
CA TYR A 178 3.14 14.10 18.62
C TYR A 178 1.70 14.25 18.11
N LYS A 179 0.91 13.17 18.00
CA LYS A 179 -0.54 13.25 17.75
C LYS A 179 -1.29 13.25 19.08
N ASN A 180 -1.99 14.34 19.34
CA ASN A 180 -2.71 14.68 20.57
C ASN A 180 -3.81 13.67 20.93
N ASN A 181 -3.49 12.53 21.59
CA ASN A 181 -4.46 11.54 22.07
C ASN A 181 -5.59 11.27 21.04
N SER A 182 -5.22 11.12 19.77
CA SER A 182 -6.22 10.95 18.70
C SER A 182 -6.62 9.48 18.56
N PRO A 183 -7.88 9.19 18.23
CA PRO A 183 -8.31 7.84 17.92
C PRO A 183 -7.59 7.34 16.66
N THR A 184 -7.17 6.08 16.71
CA THR A 184 -6.68 5.34 15.53
C THR A 184 -7.86 4.72 14.78
N CYS A 185 -8.83 4.17 15.50
CA CYS A 185 -10.10 3.70 14.96
C CYS A 185 -11.17 3.69 16.07
N GLU A 186 -12.38 3.19 15.80
CA GLU A 186 -13.47 3.11 16.79
C GLU A 186 -13.15 2.24 18.02
N TYR A 187 -12.25 1.26 17.90
CA TYR A 187 -11.82 0.40 19.01
C TYR A 187 -10.50 0.82 19.66
N ILE A 188 -9.73 1.69 18.99
CA ILE A 188 -8.44 2.19 19.47
C ILE A 188 -8.59 3.70 19.59
N VAL A 189 -9.21 4.14 20.68
CA VAL A 189 -9.60 5.55 20.88
C VAL A 189 -8.44 6.43 21.36
N ASP A 190 -7.36 5.84 21.87
CA ASP A 190 -6.15 6.55 22.28
C ASP A 190 -4.90 5.92 21.65
N SER A 191 -4.29 6.64 20.71
CA SER A 191 -3.06 6.23 20.02
C SER A 191 -1.83 6.12 20.93
N ARG A 192 -1.77 6.86 22.05
CA ARG A 192 -0.67 6.76 23.02
C ARG A 192 -0.82 5.51 23.87
N ASP A 193 -2.02 5.21 24.32
CA ASP A 193 -2.27 3.97 25.04
C ASP A 193 -1.99 2.75 24.15
N ASN A 194 -2.39 2.80 22.87
CA ASN A 194 -2.09 1.77 21.88
C ASN A 194 -0.57 1.51 21.72
N ALA A 195 0.26 2.55 21.83
CA ALA A 195 1.71 2.42 21.74
C ALA A 195 2.31 1.58 22.88
N ASN A 196 1.66 1.50 24.05
CA ASN A 196 2.10 0.65 25.15
C ASN A 196 1.96 -0.86 24.84
N TYR A 197 1.10 -1.22 23.89
CA TYR A 197 0.73 -2.61 23.60
C TYR A 197 1.20 -3.10 22.23
N THR A 198 1.71 -2.19 21.39
CA THR A 198 2.15 -2.48 20.03
C THR A 198 3.66 -2.28 19.90
N PRO A 199 4.35 -2.93 18.96
CA PRO A 199 5.78 -2.72 18.77
C PRO A 199 6.09 -1.43 18.01
N GLU A 200 7.29 -0.90 18.24
CA GLU A 200 7.80 0.24 17.49
C GLU A 200 8.25 -0.17 16.08
N VAL A 201 7.78 0.55 15.07
CA VAL A 201 8.35 0.58 13.71
C VAL A 201 9.09 1.91 13.56
N LYS A 202 10.42 1.82 13.43
CA LYS A 202 11.32 2.99 13.36
C LYS A 202 11.09 3.83 12.11
N ASP A 203 11.44 5.11 12.19
CA ASP A 203 11.35 6.07 11.07
C ASP A 203 12.04 5.58 9.80
N GLU A 204 13.14 4.84 9.94
CA GLU A 204 13.89 4.25 8.84
C GLU A 204 13.01 3.40 7.91
N PHE A 205 11.95 2.78 8.41
CA PHE A 205 11.01 2.01 7.59
C PHE A 205 10.17 2.91 6.68
N TYR A 206 9.73 4.06 7.20
CA TYR A 206 9.02 5.07 6.42
C TYR A 206 9.96 5.74 5.41
N THR A 207 11.20 6.04 5.80
CA THR A 207 12.24 6.54 4.89
C THR A 207 12.50 5.54 3.75
N LYS A 208 12.62 4.23 4.06
CA LYS A 208 12.77 3.19 3.04
C LYS A 208 11.57 3.16 2.08
N MET A 209 10.33 3.25 2.59
CA MET A 209 9.14 3.35 1.71
C MET A 209 9.17 4.58 0.81
N MET A 210 9.55 5.74 1.35
CA MET A 210 9.66 6.97 0.56
C MET A 210 10.72 6.85 -0.54
N GLU A 211 11.88 6.27 -0.25
CA GLU A 211 12.92 6.04 -1.27
C GLU A 211 12.48 5.04 -2.33
N LEU A 212 11.71 4.00 -1.97
CA LEU A 212 11.11 3.08 -2.96
C LEU A 212 10.05 3.75 -3.84
N ASN A 213 9.52 4.90 -3.43
CA ASN A 213 8.52 5.67 -4.16
C ASN A 213 9.12 6.86 -4.94
N LYS A 214 10.45 6.98 -4.94
CA LYS A 214 11.16 8.12 -5.50
C LYS A 214 11.56 7.89 -6.95
N LEU A 215 11.49 8.98 -7.72
CA LEU A 215 12.00 9.08 -9.08
C LEU A 215 13.25 9.95 -9.11
N VAL A 216 14.29 9.45 -9.75
CA VAL A 216 15.56 10.15 -9.95
C VAL A 216 15.81 10.33 -11.44
N GLN A 217 15.95 11.58 -11.89
CA GLN A 217 16.33 11.92 -13.27
C GLN A 217 17.41 13.01 -13.25
N GLY A 218 18.67 12.60 -13.37
CA GLY A 218 19.80 13.52 -13.22
C GLY A 218 19.80 14.14 -11.81
N GLU A 219 19.71 15.47 -11.72
CA GLU A 219 19.58 16.19 -10.45
C GLU A 219 18.12 16.28 -9.94
N MET A 220 17.13 16.01 -10.79
CA MET A 220 15.71 16.09 -10.42
C MET A 220 15.32 14.91 -9.54
N ARG A 221 14.69 15.23 -8.40
CA ARG A 221 14.10 14.28 -7.47
C ARG A 221 12.61 14.59 -7.34
N SER A 222 11.76 13.61 -7.65
CA SER A 222 10.30 13.69 -7.50
C SER A 222 9.79 12.38 -6.89
N PHE A 223 8.54 12.33 -6.45
CA PHE A 223 7.93 11.11 -5.91
C PHE A 223 6.77 10.67 -6.81
N LEU A 224 6.50 9.37 -6.78
CA LEU A 224 5.34 8.80 -7.46
C LEU A 224 4.09 9.10 -6.63
N LEU A 225 3.06 9.60 -7.30
CA LEU A 225 1.78 9.86 -6.65
C LEU A 225 1.25 8.60 -5.97
N GLN A 226 0.75 8.80 -4.76
CA GLN A 226 0.07 7.77 -3.98
C GLN A 226 -1.43 8.03 -4.02
N TYR A 227 -2.20 6.95 -4.22
CA TYR A 227 -3.65 7.01 -4.27
C TYR A 227 -4.26 5.96 -3.36
N PRO A 228 -5.50 6.18 -2.89
CA PRO A 228 -6.25 5.12 -2.23
C PRO A 228 -6.32 3.85 -3.07
N ILE A 229 -6.29 2.69 -2.42
CA ILE A 229 -6.28 1.38 -3.11
C ILE A 229 -7.39 1.28 -4.16
N PHE A 230 -8.61 1.72 -3.84
CA PHE A 230 -9.74 1.66 -4.78
C PHE A 230 -9.53 2.52 -6.03
N TYR A 231 -8.84 3.65 -5.93
CA TYR A 231 -8.63 4.58 -7.03
C TYR A 231 -7.55 4.09 -7.99
N TRP A 232 -6.54 3.37 -7.50
CA TRP A 232 -5.55 2.70 -8.36
C TRP A 232 -6.17 1.75 -9.39
N PHE A 233 -7.25 1.05 -9.06
CA PHE A 233 -7.97 0.20 -10.03
C PHE A 233 -8.51 0.99 -11.22
N LYS A 234 -9.05 2.20 -10.98
CA LYS A 234 -9.49 3.11 -12.04
C LYS A 234 -8.31 3.55 -12.90
N LEU A 235 -7.22 4.00 -12.29
CA LEU A 235 -6.01 4.42 -13.01
C LEU A 235 -5.46 3.32 -13.94
N TYR A 236 -5.43 2.08 -13.46
CA TYR A 236 -5.00 0.93 -14.26
C TYR A 236 -5.95 0.63 -15.41
N LYS A 237 -7.26 0.66 -15.16
CA LYS A 237 -8.27 0.50 -16.21
C LYS A 237 -8.11 1.57 -17.29
N ASP A 238 -8.15 2.85 -16.92
CA ASP A 238 -8.15 3.97 -17.86
C ASP A 238 -6.87 3.98 -18.71
N LYS A 239 -5.71 3.70 -18.10
CA LYS A 239 -4.45 3.63 -18.83
C LYS A 239 -4.40 2.40 -19.76
N ASN A 240 -4.84 1.23 -19.32
CA ASN A 240 -4.82 0.03 -20.18
C ASN A 240 -5.80 0.15 -21.35
N GLU A 241 -6.99 0.72 -21.14
CA GLU A 241 -7.96 1.00 -22.21
C GLU A 241 -7.37 1.94 -23.27
N LYS A 242 -6.64 2.99 -22.87
CA LYS A 242 -5.94 3.90 -23.79
C LYS A 242 -4.97 3.17 -24.73
N TYR A 243 -4.40 2.04 -24.30
CA TYR A 243 -3.43 1.25 -25.06
C TYR A 243 -4.01 -0.07 -25.62
N ASN A 244 -5.34 -0.24 -25.61
CA ASN A 244 -6.02 -1.48 -26.03
C ASN A 244 -5.50 -2.75 -25.32
N ARG A 245 -5.25 -2.64 -24.02
CA ARG A 245 -4.79 -3.73 -23.13
C ARG A 245 -5.89 -4.15 -22.18
N ASP A 246 -5.76 -5.35 -21.60
CA ASP A 246 -6.67 -5.76 -20.53
C ASP A 246 -6.44 -4.89 -19.28
N MET A 247 -7.51 -4.49 -18.58
CA MET A 247 -7.46 -3.60 -17.42
C MET A 247 -6.60 -4.14 -16.27
N TYR A 248 -6.36 -5.46 -16.24
CA TYR A 248 -5.52 -6.12 -15.25
C TYR A 248 -4.03 -6.14 -15.63
N GLU A 249 -3.63 -5.59 -16.78
CA GLU A 249 -2.22 -5.55 -17.17
C GLU A 249 -1.41 -4.60 -16.28
N SER A 250 -0.17 -4.97 -15.99
CA SER A 250 0.73 -4.12 -15.22
C SER A 250 1.07 -2.89 -16.05
N LEU A 251 1.01 -1.71 -15.43
CA LEU A 251 1.31 -0.45 -16.11
C LEU A 251 2.81 -0.27 -16.34
N VAL A 252 3.62 -0.87 -15.47
CA VAL A 252 5.07 -0.80 -15.58
C VAL A 252 5.67 -2.19 -15.33
N PRO A 253 5.56 -3.12 -16.29
CA PRO A 253 6.04 -4.50 -16.12
C PRO A 253 7.52 -4.56 -15.72
N ALA A 254 8.32 -3.56 -16.12
CA ALA A 254 9.73 -3.47 -15.79
C ALA A 254 10.02 -2.86 -14.40
N TYR A 255 9.14 -2.01 -13.86
CA TYR A 255 9.35 -1.31 -12.57
C TYR A 255 9.57 -2.29 -11.42
N PHE A 256 8.75 -3.35 -11.38
CA PHE A 256 8.91 -4.44 -10.42
C PHE A 256 10.30 -5.06 -10.39
N TYR A 257 10.88 -5.29 -11.56
CA TYR A 257 12.07 -6.13 -11.72
C TYR A 257 13.36 -5.30 -11.89
N LYS A 258 13.22 -3.98 -12.07
CA LYS A 258 14.31 -3.02 -12.14
C LYS A 258 14.98 -2.89 -10.78
N LYS A 259 16.29 -2.64 -10.82
CA LYS A 259 17.08 -2.37 -9.62
C LYS A 259 16.64 -1.04 -9.01
N VAL A 260 16.72 -0.93 -7.68
CA VAL A 260 16.53 0.37 -7.00
C VAL A 260 17.45 1.42 -7.64
N ASP A 261 16.94 2.65 -7.82
CA ASP A 261 17.58 3.78 -8.49
C ASP A 261 17.73 3.66 -10.02
N SER A 262 17.22 2.61 -10.66
CA SER A 262 17.32 2.43 -12.11
C SER A 262 16.09 2.91 -12.89
N LEU A 263 15.17 3.63 -12.25
CA LEU A 263 13.96 4.15 -12.89
C LEU A 263 14.24 5.41 -13.68
N GLN A 264 13.64 5.52 -14.85
CA GLN A 264 13.63 6.72 -15.66
C GLN A 264 12.18 7.22 -15.78
N PRO A 265 11.93 8.53 -15.87
CA PRO A 265 10.56 9.06 -15.91
C PRO A 265 9.73 8.58 -17.10
N ILE A 266 10.36 8.14 -18.19
CA ILE A 266 9.66 7.52 -19.33
C ILE A 266 9.00 6.18 -18.96
N ASP A 267 9.46 5.53 -17.89
CA ASP A 267 8.92 4.25 -17.45
C ASP A 267 7.51 4.38 -16.83
N ILE A 268 7.06 5.58 -16.45
CA ILE A 268 5.79 5.80 -15.74
C ILE A 268 4.70 6.41 -16.64
N ARG A 269 5.06 6.95 -17.82
CA ARG A 269 4.11 7.53 -18.79
C ARG A 269 3.25 6.49 -19.50
#